data_AF-A0A0F2Q148-F1
#
_entry.id   AF-A0A0F2Q148-F1
#
_cell.length_a   1.000
_cell.length_b   1.000
_cell.length_c   1.000
_cell.angle_alpha   90.00
_cell.angle_beta   90.00
_cell.angle_gamma   90.00
#
_symmetry.space_group_name_H-M   'P 1'
#
loop_
_entity.id
_entity.type
_entity.pdbx_description
1 polymer ?
#
loop_
_entity_poly.entity_id
_entity_poly.type
_entity_poly.pdbx_seq_one_letter_code
_entity_poly.pdbx_strand_id
1 'polypeptide(L)'
;MQQNFGQQQRSGQQIMAEPPTTITSKDLAYLKDALSWELTAFKKCQHFAQECTSPQISQAIDTAGQMHLRHYQRLLYQVDPKSALRNTSQILQ
;
A
#
# COMPACT_ATOMS: atom_id res chain seq x y z
N MET A 1 2.80 41.36 -53.11
CA MET A 1 1.97 41.17 -51.91
C MET A 1 2.09 39.73 -51.47
N GLN A 2 2.85 39.49 -50.42
CA GLN A 2 3.07 38.17 -49.82
C GLN A 2 2.21 38.12 -48.56
N GLN A 3 1.27 37.18 -48.47
CA GLN A 3 0.56 36.89 -47.21
C GLN A 3 1.00 35.55 -46.65
N ASN A 4 1.38 35.67 -45.38
CA ASN A 4 2.05 34.77 -44.47
C ASN A 4 1.07 33.73 -43.90
N PHE A 5 1.46 32.46 -43.88
CA PHE A 5 0.77 31.40 -43.14
C PHE A 5 1.05 31.57 -41.64
N GLY A 6 0.01 31.85 -40.86
CA GLY A 6 0.07 31.89 -39.39
C GLY A 6 0.09 30.49 -38.79
N GLN A 7 1.17 30.20 -38.06
CA GLN A 7 1.29 29.20 -36.99
C GLN A 7 0.12 29.37 -35.98
N GLN A 8 -0.37 28.36 -35.25
CA GLN A 8 0.19 27.76 -34.02
C GLN A 8 -1.03 27.09 -33.33
N GLN A 9 -1.01 25.89 -32.74
CA GLN A 9 -0.33 25.50 -31.51
C GLN A 9 -0.35 23.97 -31.41
N ARG A 10 0.83 23.36 -31.26
CA ARG A 10 0.98 22.00 -30.71
C ARG A 10 1.14 22.15 -29.20
N SER A 11 0.11 21.77 -28.46
CA SER A 11 0.14 21.62 -27.00
C SER A 11 1.19 20.57 -26.64
N GLY A 12 2.31 21.02 -26.05
CA GLY A 12 3.40 20.17 -25.62
C GLY A 12 2.94 19.19 -24.54
N GLN A 13 3.02 17.90 -24.84
CA GLN A 13 3.04 16.85 -23.83
C GLN A 13 4.29 17.05 -22.98
N GLN A 14 4.12 17.68 -21.81
CA GLN A 14 5.15 17.68 -20.77
C GLN A 14 5.29 16.24 -20.28
N ILE A 15 6.38 15.58 -20.69
CA ILE A 15 6.77 14.28 -20.18
C ILE A 15 7.16 14.50 -18.71
N MET A 16 6.37 13.98 -17.77
CA MET A 16 6.69 14.07 -16.33
C MET A 16 7.92 13.21 -16.05
N ALA A 17 9.03 13.86 -15.68
CA ALA A 17 10.29 13.17 -15.34
C ALA A 17 10.20 12.42 -14.00
N GLU A 18 9.40 12.91 -13.06
CA GLU A 18 9.23 12.33 -11.73
C GLU A 18 7.77 12.36 -11.29
N PRO A 19 7.31 11.34 -10.54
CA PRO A 19 5.94 11.29 -10.06
C PRO A 19 5.65 12.42 -9.05
N PRO A 20 4.44 12.97 -9.03
CA PRO A 20 4.03 13.97 -8.04
C PRO A 20 4.18 13.44 -6.60
N THR A 21 4.58 14.31 -5.68
CA THR A 21 4.78 13.95 -4.26
C THR A 21 3.47 13.81 -3.48
N THR A 22 2.32 14.12 -4.10
CA THR A 22 1.00 14.07 -3.48
C THR A 22 0.30 12.75 -3.77
N ILE A 23 -0.20 12.09 -2.72
CA ILE A 23 -1.09 10.93 -2.86
C ILE A 23 -2.41 11.40 -3.50
N THR A 24 -2.75 10.84 -4.65
CA THR A 24 -4.01 11.14 -5.34
C THR A 24 -5.16 10.31 -4.77
N SER A 25 -6.40 10.66 -5.11
CA SER A 25 -7.57 9.84 -4.76
C SER A 25 -7.50 8.41 -5.32
N LYS A 26 -6.83 8.24 -6.48
CA LYS A 26 -6.62 6.91 -7.08
C LYS A 26 -5.62 6.09 -6.26
N ASP A 27 -4.54 6.71 -5.82
CA ASP A 27 -3.55 6.07 -4.95
C ASP A 27 -4.18 5.67 -3.60
N LEU A 28 -5.01 6.54 -3.01
CA LEU A 28 -5.77 6.21 -1.80
C LEU A 28 -6.70 5.01 -1.97
N ALA A 29 -7.34 4.85 -3.14
CA ALA A 29 -8.17 3.69 -3.42
C ALA A 29 -7.33 2.40 -3.43
N TYR A 30 -6.19 2.40 -4.13
CA TYR A 30 -5.29 1.25 -4.14
C TYR A 30 -4.70 0.94 -2.76
N LEU A 31 -4.37 1.95 -1.97
CA LEU A 31 -3.86 1.76 -0.60
C LEU A 31 -4.92 1.14 0.31
N LYS A 32 -6.20 1.51 0.16
CA LYS A 32 -7.31 0.88 0.91
C LYS A 32 -7.52 -0.58 0.54
N ASP A 33 -7.43 -0.91 -0.75
CA ASP A 33 -7.51 -2.30 -1.20
C ASP A 33 -6.33 -3.12 -0.65
N ALA A 34 -5.11 -2.59 -0.75
CA ALA A 34 -3.91 -3.23 -0.19
C ALA A 34 -4.00 -3.44 1.33
N LEU A 35 -4.47 -2.44 2.08
CA LEU A 35 -4.73 -2.59 3.53
C LEU A 35 -5.71 -3.73 3.82
N SER A 36 -6.77 -3.84 3.02
CA SER A 36 -7.79 -4.89 3.18
C SER A 36 -7.21 -6.28 2.86
N TRP A 37 -6.36 -6.39 1.85
CA TRP A 37 -5.66 -7.62 1.49
C TRP A 37 -4.66 -8.06 2.58
N GLU A 38 -3.83 -7.16 3.09
CA GLU A 38 -2.85 -7.49 4.15
C GLU A 38 -3.53 -7.95 5.45
N LEU A 39 -4.61 -7.27 5.86
CA LEU A 39 -5.36 -7.67 7.05
C LEU A 39 -6.05 -9.02 6.88
N THR A 40 -6.60 -9.29 5.70
CA THR A 40 -7.23 -10.57 5.37
C THR A 40 -6.20 -11.70 5.35
N ALA A 41 -5.04 -11.46 4.75
CA ALA A 41 -3.94 -12.41 4.72
C ALA A 41 -3.45 -12.74 6.14
N PHE A 42 -3.20 -11.73 6.98
CA PHE A 42 -2.82 -11.93 8.38
C PHE A 42 -3.82 -12.80 9.15
N LYS A 43 -5.12 -12.50 9.06
CA LYS A 43 -6.17 -13.28 9.73
C LYS A 43 -6.22 -14.73 9.27
N LYS A 44 -6.04 -14.97 7.97
CA LYS A 44 -5.99 -16.33 7.41
C LYS A 44 -4.74 -17.08 7.89
N CYS A 45 -3.59 -16.42 7.93
CA CYS A 45 -2.37 -17.02 8.50
C CYS A 45 -2.58 -17.42 9.96
N GLN A 46 -3.10 -16.53 10.80
CA GLN A 46 -3.39 -16.87 12.21
C GLN A 46 -4.33 -18.06 12.34
N HIS A 47 -5.39 -18.10 11.54
CA HIS A 47 -6.33 -19.21 11.55
C HIS A 47 -5.67 -20.53 11.15
N PHE A 48 -4.97 -20.58 10.02
CA PHE A 48 -4.36 -21.82 9.52
C PHE A 48 -3.14 -22.28 10.32
N ALA A 49 -2.40 -21.38 10.97
CA ALA A 49 -1.33 -21.77 11.88
C ALA A 49 -1.84 -22.64 13.04
N GLN A 50 -3.09 -22.42 13.48
CA GLN A 50 -3.75 -23.20 14.55
C GLN A 50 -4.31 -24.54 14.05
N GLU A 51 -4.69 -24.63 12.78
CA GLU A 51 -5.20 -25.86 12.18
C GLU A 51 -4.09 -26.82 11.72
N CYS A 52 -2.85 -26.33 11.61
CA CYS A 52 -1.71 -27.14 11.20
C CYS A 52 -1.24 -28.09 12.31
N THR A 53 -1.11 -29.37 11.97
CA THR A 53 -0.51 -30.39 12.84
C THR A 53 1.02 -30.42 12.79
N SER A 54 1.63 -29.98 11.69
CA SER A 54 3.09 -29.90 11.57
C SER A 54 3.61 -28.61 12.22
N PRO A 55 4.49 -28.70 13.24
CA PRO A 55 5.06 -27.53 13.91
C PRO A 55 5.85 -26.62 12.96
N GLN A 56 6.53 -27.19 11.97
CA GLN A 56 7.33 -26.43 11.01
C GLN A 56 6.44 -25.59 10.08
N ILE A 57 5.31 -26.16 9.64
CA ILE A 57 4.35 -25.46 8.78
C ILE A 57 3.65 -24.37 9.57
N SER A 58 3.19 -24.67 10.79
CA SER A 58 2.57 -23.68 11.69
C SER A 58 3.50 -22.47 11.90
N GLN A 59 4.78 -22.71 12.21
CA GLN A 59 5.77 -21.65 12.40
C GLN A 59 6.01 -20.81 11.13
N ALA A 60 6.03 -21.45 9.95
CA ALA A 60 6.19 -20.75 8.68
C ALA A 60 4.98 -19.84 8.39
N ILE A 61 3.76 -20.33 8.65
CA ILE A 61 2.52 -19.55 8.48
C ILE A 61 2.49 -18.37 9.46
N ASP A 62 2.88 -18.58 10.72
CA ASP A 62 2.97 -17.49 11.70
C ASP A 62 3.96 -16.41 11.28
N THR A 63 5.10 -16.81 10.72
CA THR A 63 6.11 -15.89 10.20
C THR A 63 5.54 -15.06 9.04
N ALA A 64 4.81 -15.70 8.12
CA ALA A 64 4.12 -15.01 7.03
C ALA A 64 3.02 -14.06 7.55
N GLY A 65 2.25 -14.47 8.55
CA GLY A 65 1.25 -13.64 9.20
C GLY A 65 1.86 -12.37 9.80
N GLN A 66 2.97 -12.50 10.54
CA GLN A 66 3.68 -11.35 11.10
C GLN A 66 4.20 -10.39 10.02
N MET A 67 4.67 -10.92 8.88
CA MET A 67 5.06 -10.09 7.73
C MET A 67 3.86 -9.28 7.20
N HIS A 68 2.70 -9.91 6.98
CA HIS A 68 1.49 -9.22 6.52
C HIS A 68 1.03 -8.13 7.50
N LEU A 69 1.12 -8.38 8.81
CA LEU A 69 0.81 -7.37 9.83
C LEU A 69 1.76 -6.17 9.76
N ARG A 70 3.08 -6.40 9.57
CA ARG A 70 4.07 -5.32 9.40
C ARG A 70 3.80 -4.50 8.14
N HIS A 71 3.41 -5.15 7.03
CA HIS A 71 3.05 -4.46 5.80
C HIS A 71 1.79 -3.60 5.98
N TYR A 72 0.76 -4.14 6.62
CA TYR A 72 -0.45 -3.39 6.98
C TYR A 72 -0.12 -2.12 7.77
N GLN A 73 0.71 -2.24 8.81
CA GLN A 73 1.14 -1.10 9.63
C GLN A 73 1.91 -0.05 8.83
N ARG A 74 2.80 -0.49 7.93
CA ARG A 74 3.55 0.42 7.05
C ARG A 74 2.61 1.18 6.11
N LEU A 75 1.65 0.50 5.49
CA LEU A 75 0.66 1.13 4.61
C LEU A 75 -0.24 2.09 5.39
N LEU A 76 -0.68 1.69 6.58
CA LEU A 76 -1.53 2.53 7.44
C LEU A 76 -0.81 3.82 7.80
N TYR A 77 0.48 3.77 8.11
CA TYR A 77 1.29 4.97 8.36
C TYR A 77 1.33 5.91 7.16
N GLN A 78 1.35 5.41 5.92
CA GLN A 78 1.34 6.26 4.72
C GLN A 78 -0.01 6.95 4.50
N VAL A 79 -1.12 6.28 4.85
CA VAL A 79 -2.49 6.80 4.67
C VAL A 79 -2.90 7.71 5.82
N ASP A 80 -2.55 7.35 7.05
CA ASP A 80 -2.86 8.08 8.27
C ASP A 80 -1.74 7.89 9.31
N PRO A 81 -0.70 8.75 9.27
CA PRO A 81 0.40 8.70 10.22
C PRO A 81 -0.03 8.80 11.69
N LYS A 82 -1.18 9.44 11.97
CA LYS A 82 -1.67 9.66 13.33
C LYS A 82 -2.30 8.40 13.93
N SER A 83 -2.94 7.56 13.12
CA SER A 83 -3.53 6.30 13.61
C SER A 83 -2.51 5.17 13.74
N ALA A 84 -1.41 5.19 12.98
CA ALA A 84 -0.33 4.20 13.11
C ALA A 84 0.37 4.24 14.48
N LEU A 85 0.57 5.43 15.07
CA LEU A 85 1.19 5.60 16.39
C LEU A 85 0.36 5.03 17.56
N ARG A 86 -0.95 4.79 17.35
CA ARG A 86 -1.86 4.28 18.38
C ARG A 86 -1.85 2.74 18.50
N ASN A 87 -1.40 2.03 17.46
CA ASN A 87 -1.44 0.56 17.41
C ASN A 87 -0.12 -0.10 17.86
N THR A 88 1.02 0.58 17.77
CA THR A 88 2.32 0.03 18.23
C THR A 88 2.39 -0.15 19.74
N SER A 89 1.61 0.62 20.51
CA SER A 89 1.56 0.53 21.98
C SER A 89 0.85 -0.71 22.53
N GLN A 90 0.09 -1.44 21.70
CA GLN A 90 -0.63 -2.66 22.14
C GLN A 90 0.09 -3.97 21.78
N ILE A 91 1.21 -3.91 21.05
CA ILE A 91 1.95 -5.12 20.59
C ILE A 91 3.19 -5.39 21.47
N LEU A 92 3.52 -4.48 22.40
CA LEU A 92 4.61 -4.62 23.37
C LEU A 92 4.14 -4.84 24.82
N GLN A 93 2.88 -5.25 25.02
CA GLN A 93 2.36 -5.69 26.31
C GLN A 93 1.77 -7.10 26.20
#